data_AF-A0A242P9U0-F1
#
_entry.id   AF-A0A242P9U0-F1
#
_cell.length_a   1.000
_cell.length_b   1.000
_cell.length_c   1.000
_cell.angle_alpha   90.00
_cell.angle_beta   90.00
_cell.angle_gamma   90.00
#
_symmetry.space_group_name_H-M   'P 1'
#
loop_
_entity.id
_entity.type
_entity.pdbx_description
1 polymer ?
#
loop_
_entity_poly.entity_id
_entity_poly.type
_entity_poly.pdbx_seq_one_letter_code
_entity_poly.pdbx_strand_id
1 'polypeptide(L)'
;IIRDQDKQTQDINELSHDTENAHSKLKPIFNKEDEQTRLNIVTSLKELGEQVKELERTIHKDAGKDSQDGKMGNDFSKGVDSAVSIITGIITGDMTGGLAGASAPWLAEQIKIQAGDNETARLVAHAILGAVVAELQGNSALSGGAGAVVGEVAADIIRKQLYGKEVKDLTEAEKQTISALSQLASGLAVAAGGGNFGDASAAISSSKNAVENNYLNSDEHQTKKGLEYKERKGILTDEE
;
A
#
# COMPACT_ATOMS: atom_id res chain seq x y z
N ILE A 1 53.38 -5.32 36.86
CA ILE A 1 52.29 -4.41 37.24
C ILE A 1 52.20 -4.45 38.77
N ILE A 2 52.79 -3.46 39.44
CA ILE A 2 52.77 -3.37 40.91
C ILE A 2 51.48 -2.63 41.28
N ARG A 3 50.57 -3.26 42.03
CA ARG A 3 49.36 -2.63 42.56
C ARG A 3 49.68 -2.17 43.99
N ASP A 4 49.79 -0.87 44.19
CA ASP A 4 49.96 -0.26 45.51
C ASP A 4 48.58 -0.15 46.17
N GLN A 5 48.25 -1.11 47.04
CA GLN A 5 46.92 -1.21 47.68
C GLN A 5 46.67 -0.09 48.69
N ASP A 6 47.72 0.54 49.23
CA ASP A 6 47.59 1.48 50.35
C ASP A 6 47.31 2.92 49.89
N LYS A 7 47.42 3.20 48.58
CA LYS A 7 47.18 4.52 47.98
C LYS A 7 46.01 4.55 47.00
N GLN A 8 45.26 3.46 46.89
CA GLN A 8 44.12 3.36 45.98
C GLN A 8 42.80 3.68 46.71
N THR A 9 42.67 4.90 47.20
CA THR A 9 41.38 5.42 47.67
C THR A 9 40.56 5.87 46.45
N GLN A 10 39.67 5.00 45.97
CA GLN A 10 38.57 5.45 45.11
C GLN A 10 37.59 6.22 45.99
N ASP A 11 37.57 7.54 45.86
CA ASP A 11 36.55 8.36 46.52
C ASP A 11 35.20 8.11 45.84
N ILE A 12 34.47 7.13 46.37
CA ILE A 12 33.14 6.74 45.89
C ILE A 12 32.08 7.82 46.17
N ASN A 13 32.40 8.83 46.99
CA ASN A 13 31.47 9.92 47.30
C ASN A 13 31.44 11.00 46.20
N GLU A 14 32.47 11.09 45.35
CA GLU A 14 32.47 11.91 44.14
C GLU A 14 31.91 11.16 42.91
N LEU A 15 31.62 9.87 43.05
CA LEU A 15 30.94 9.12 42.00
C LEU A 15 29.50 9.62 41.91
N SER A 16 29.17 10.35 40.83
CA SER A 16 27.83 10.85 40.59
C SER A 16 26.82 9.69 40.56
N HIS A 17 26.01 9.58 41.61
CA HIS A 17 24.86 8.68 41.70
C HIS A 17 23.60 9.38 41.15
N ASP A 18 23.74 10.26 40.17
CA ASP A 18 22.60 10.92 39.52
C ASP A 18 21.85 9.91 38.64
N THR A 19 21.03 9.08 39.30
CA THR A 19 20.07 8.20 38.66
C THR A 19 18.88 8.99 38.09
N GLU A 20 18.65 10.22 38.57
CA GLU A 20 17.55 11.09 38.14
C GLU A 20 17.75 11.61 36.72
N ASN A 21 19.00 11.83 36.28
CA ASN A 21 19.33 12.16 34.87
C ASN A 21 19.92 11.00 34.05
N ALA A 22 20.33 9.88 34.65
CA ALA A 22 20.80 8.71 33.90
C ALA A 22 19.67 8.04 33.07
N HIS A 23 18.42 8.31 33.42
CA HIS A 23 17.27 7.92 32.63
C HIS A 23 16.95 9.01 31.60
N SER A 24 17.81 9.15 30.59
CA SER A 24 17.33 9.63 29.29
C SER A 24 16.11 8.76 28.97
N LYS A 25 14.89 9.32 29.06
CA LYS A 25 13.63 8.59 28.87
C LYS A 25 13.77 7.73 27.62
N LEU A 26 14.08 6.45 27.80
CA LEU A 26 13.95 5.48 26.74
C LEU A 26 12.47 5.54 26.41
N LYS A 27 12.14 6.09 25.24
CA LYS A 27 10.77 5.95 24.73
C LYS A 27 10.45 4.45 24.85
N PRO A 28 9.33 4.06 25.46
CA PRO A 28 8.98 2.64 25.53
C PRO A 28 9.02 2.10 24.11
N ILE A 29 9.90 1.11 23.87
CA ILE A 29 10.11 0.52 22.55
C ILE A 29 8.82 -0.19 22.08
N PHE A 30 7.93 -0.52 23.02
CA PHE A 30 6.67 -1.20 22.79
C PHE A 30 5.52 -0.40 23.40
N ASN A 31 4.62 0.11 22.55
CA ASN A 31 3.31 0.60 22.96
C ASN A 31 2.25 -0.42 22.54
N LYS A 32 1.55 -0.99 23.52
CA LYS A 32 0.56 -2.06 23.29
C LYS A 32 -0.55 -1.63 22.32
N GLU A 33 -1.01 -0.39 22.40
CA GLU A 33 -2.08 0.12 21.53
C GLU A 33 -1.61 0.31 20.10
N ASP A 34 -0.40 0.85 19.93
CA ASP A 34 0.22 1.04 18.62
C ASP A 34 0.53 -0.32 17.96
N GLU A 35 1.07 -1.26 18.73
CA GLU A 35 1.39 -2.61 18.24
C GLU A 35 0.13 -3.42 17.94
N GLN A 36 -0.94 -3.25 18.72
CA GLN A 36 -2.24 -3.87 18.41
C GLN A 36 -2.83 -3.27 17.12
N THR A 37 -2.71 -1.96 16.93
CA THR A 37 -3.13 -1.29 15.70
C THR A 37 -2.37 -1.82 14.49
N ARG A 38 -1.03 -1.95 14.59
CA ARG A 38 -0.18 -2.54 13.55
C ARG A 38 -0.59 -3.96 13.19
N LEU A 39 -0.82 -4.82 14.19
CA LEU A 39 -1.22 -6.21 13.96
C LEU A 39 -2.61 -6.32 13.31
N ASN A 40 -3.55 -5.47 13.71
CA ASN A 40 -4.88 -5.42 13.10
C ASN A 40 -4.78 -5.06 11.62
N ILE A 41 -3.99 -4.02 11.29
CA ILE A 41 -3.76 -3.59 9.92
C ILE A 41 -3.11 -4.71 9.10
N VAL A 42 -2.03 -5.32 9.58
CA VAL A 42 -1.34 -6.42 8.88
C VAL A 42 -2.28 -7.60 8.62
N THR A 43 -3.16 -7.92 9.58
CA THR A 43 -4.16 -8.99 9.42
C THR A 43 -5.16 -8.64 8.33
N SER A 44 -5.73 -7.43 8.36
CA SER A 44 -6.69 -6.98 7.36
C SER A 44 -6.11 -6.85 5.96
N LEU A 45 -4.83 -6.47 5.83
CA LEU A 45 -4.14 -6.44 4.54
C LEU A 45 -3.99 -7.84 3.94
N LYS A 46 -3.68 -8.85 4.77
CA LYS A 46 -3.62 -10.24 4.34
C LYS A 46 -5.00 -10.73 3.91
N GLU A 47 -6.03 -10.45 4.69
CA GLU A 47 -7.42 -10.80 4.33
C GLU A 47 -7.86 -10.15 3.02
N LEU A 48 -7.53 -8.87 2.81
CA LEU A 48 -7.80 -8.17 1.56
C LEU A 48 -7.03 -8.80 0.39
N GLY A 49 -5.74 -9.13 0.59
CA GLY A 49 -4.94 -9.87 -0.39
C GLY A 49 -5.57 -11.21 -0.76
N GLU A 50 -6.07 -11.99 0.21
CA GLU A 50 -6.81 -13.23 -0.05
C GLU A 50 -8.10 -13.00 -0.85
N GLN A 51 -8.87 -11.96 -0.52
CA GLN A 51 -10.09 -11.63 -1.27
C GLN A 51 -9.78 -11.27 -2.72
N VAL A 52 -8.71 -10.51 -2.98
CA VAL A 52 -8.25 -10.18 -4.34
C VAL A 52 -7.84 -11.44 -5.10
N LYS A 53 -7.12 -12.36 -4.45
CA LYS A 53 -6.72 -13.64 -5.04
C LYS A 53 -7.92 -14.51 -5.37
N GLU A 54 -8.91 -14.58 -4.49
CA GLU A 54 -10.11 -15.39 -4.72
C GLU A 54 -11.00 -14.82 -5.83
N LEU A 55 -11.12 -13.49 -5.91
CA LEU A 55 -11.78 -12.83 -7.02
C LEU A 55 -11.10 -13.19 -8.35
N GLU A 56 -9.76 -13.11 -8.42
CA GLU A 56 -9.01 -13.45 -9.62
C GLU A 56 -9.22 -14.92 -10.02
N ARG A 57 -9.18 -15.85 -9.06
CA ARG A 57 -9.49 -17.27 -9.33
C ARG A 57 -10.89 -17.49 -9.86
N THR A 58 -11.88 -16.80 -9.28
CA THR A 58 -13.28 -16.90 -9.70
C THR A 58 -13.46 -16.41 -11.13
N ILE A 59 -12.91 -15.23 -11.45
CA ILE A 59 -12.94 -14.63 -12.79
C ILE A 59 -12.35 -15.58 -13.84
N HIS A 60 -11.22 -16.24 -13.53
CA HIS A 60 -10.58 -17.16 -14.46
C HIS A 60 -11.31 -18.50 -14.59
N LYS A 61 -11.86 -19.01 -13.48
CA LYS A 61 -12.67 -20.24 -13.48
C LYS A 61 -13.93 -20.10 -14.33
N ASP A 62 -14.59 -18.95 -14.25
CA ASP A 62 -15.81 -18.66 -15.03
C ASP A 62 -15.52 -18.41 -16.52
N ALA A 63 -14.27 -18.08 -16.88
CA ALA A 63 -13.86 -17.84 -18.27
C ALA A 63 -13.60 -19.13 -19.10
N GLY A 64 -13.82 -20.33 -18.53
CA GLY A 64 -13.87 -21.59 -19.27
C GLY A 64 -12.56 -22.03 -19.94
N LYS A 65 -11.39 -21.59 -19.46
CA LYS A 65 -10.09 -22.00 -20.01
C LYS A 65 -9.55 -23.23 -19.30
N ASP A 66 -9.94 -24.41 -19.80
CA ASP A 66 -9.21 -25.63 -19.49
C ASP A 66 -7.79 -25.56 -20.09
N SER A 67 -6.79 -25.81 -19.24
CA SER A 67 -5.38 -26.10 -19.52
C SER A 67 -4.38 -24.93 -19.39
N GLN A 68 -3.52 -25.04 -18.36
CA GLN A 68 -2.39 -24.19 -17.92
C GLN A 68 -2.67 -23.13 -16.82
N ASP A 69 -3.93 -22.97 -16.41
CA ASP A 69 -4.43 -21.93 -15.47
C ASP A 69 -3.85 -21.93 -14.05
N GLY A 70 -3.33 -23.05 -13.56
CA GLY A 70 -2.73 -23.11 -12.23
C GLY A 70 -1.47 -22.24 -12.07
N LYS A 71 -0.80 -21.87 -13.17
CA LYS A 71 0.41 -21.04 -13.13
C LYS A 71 0.06 -19.55 -13.03
N MET A 72 -0.85 -19.04 -13.87
CA MET A 72 -1.16 -17.60 -13.86
C MET A 72 -1.82 -17.16 -12.55
N GLY A 73 -2.76 -17.94 -12.01
CA GLY A 73 -3.37 -17.65 -10.70
C GLY A 73 -2.39 -17.80 -9.52
N ASN A 74 -1.44 -18.74 -9.60
CA ASN A 74 -0.39 -18.89 -8.59
C ASN A 74 0.64 -17.74 -8.67
N ASP A 75 0.98 -17.31 -9.88
CA ASP A 75 1.91 -16.21 -10.11
C ASP A 75 1.29 -14.87 -9.68
N PHE A 76 0.01 -14.64 -10.00
CA PHE A 76 -0.77 -13.50 -9.51
C PHE A 76 -0.83 -13.51 -7.98
N SER A 77 -1.20 -14.65 -7.38
CA SER A 77 -1.22 -14.83 -5.93
C SER A 77 0.11 -14.48 -5.30
N LYS A 78 1.21 -14.99 -5.87
CA LYS A 78 2.56 -14.71 -5.41
C LYS A 78 2.93 -13.23 -5.53
N GLY A 79 2.47 -12.55 -6.59
CA GLY A 79 2.68 -11.10 -6.75
C GLY A 79 1.94 -10.27 -5.70
N VAL A 80 0.68 -10.61 -5.41
CA VAL A 80 -0.10 -10.02 -4.32
C VAL A 80 0.58 -10.24 -2.97
N ASP A 81 0.97 -11.49 -2.68
CA ASP A 81 1.64 -11.85 -1.43
C ASP A 81 2.99 -11.14 -1.28
N SER A 82 3.73 -10.99 -2.38
CA SER A 82 5.00 -10.25 -2.39
C SER A 82 4.79 -8.78 -2.02
N ALA A 83 3.80 -8.11 -2.63
CA ALA A 83 3.49 -6.72 -2.31
C ALA A 83 3.06 -6.58 -0.84
N VAL A 84 2.11 -7.41 -0.37
CA VAL A 84 1.63 -7.38 1.02
C VAL A 84 2.75 -7.67 2.01
N SER A 85 3.64 -8.62 1.71
CA SER A 85 4.80 -8.97 2.54
C SER A 85 5.78 -7.80 2.65
N ILE A 86 6.08 -7.13 1.53
CA ILE A 86 6.95 -5.95 1.52
C ILE A 86 6.36 -4.84 2.39
N ILE A 87 5.07 -4.53 2.25
CA ILE A 87 4.42 -3.52 3.09
C ILE A 87 4.37 -3.94 4.56
N THR A 88 4.08 -5.21 4.83
CA THR A 88 4.08 -5.76 6.20
C THR A 88 5.44 -5.59 6.86
N GLY A 89 6.52 -5.96 6.18
CA GLY A 89 7.87 -5.82 6.71
C GLY A 89 8.25 -4.37 6.99
N ILE A 90 7.72 -3.42 6.21
CA ILE A 90 7.90 -1.98 6.49
C ILE A 90 7.13 -1.56 7.74
N ILE A 91 5.88 -2.02 7.90
CA ILE A 91 5.03 -1.71 9.04
C ILE A 91 5.57 -2.31 10.34
N THR A 92 6.08 -3.55 10.30
CA THR A 92 6.65 -4.24 11.47
C THR A 92 8.08 -3.79 11.78
N GLY A 93 8.75 -3.10 10.85
CA GLY A 93 10.14 -2.69 10.97
C GLY A 93 11.16 -3.78 10.65
N ASP A 94 10.71 -4.95 10.19
CA ASP A 94 11.57 -6.04 9.70
C ASP A 94 12.31 -5.67 8.41
N MET A 95 11.79 -4.69 7.66
CA MET A 95 12.39 -4.15 6.45
C MET A 95 12.79 -2.69 6.67
N THR A 96 14.09 -2.44 6.57
CA THR A 96 14.66 -1.09 6.68
C THR A 96 14.55 -0.36 5.33
N GLY A 97 13.37 0.18 5.06
CA GLY A 97 13.08 1.00 3.88
C GLY A 97 11.68 1.58 3.97
N GLY A 98 11.54 2.89 4.09
CA GLY A 98 10.23 3.54 4.19
C GLY A 98 9.57 3.63 2.82
N LEU A 99 8.31 3.18 2.71
CA LEU A 99 7.53 3.28 1.47
C LEU A 99 7.36 4.75 1.02
N ALA A 100 7.34 5.68 1.97
CA ALA A 100 7.45 7.12 1.75
C ALA A 100 8.92 7.51 1.48
N GLY A 101 9.34 7.43 0.22
CA GLY A 101 10.69 7.84 -0.23
C GLY A 101 11.59 6.69 -0.67
N ALA A 102 11.07 5.45 -0.75
CA ALA A 102 11.80 4.32 -1.31
C ALA A 102 12.31 4.65 -2.73
N SER A 103 13.62 4.53 -2.93
CA SER A 103 14.17 4.60 -4.28
C SER A 103 13.62 3.40 -5.09
N ALA A 104 13.20 3.65 -6.33
CA ALA A 104 12.74 2.58 -7.23
C ALA A 104 13.67 1.34 -7.29
N PRO A 105 15.01 1.47 -7.19
CA PRO A 105 15.91 0.34 -7.08
C PRO A 105 15.66 -0.58 -5.88
N TRP A 106 15.39 -0.03 -4.69
CA TRP A 106 15.16 -0.84 -3.49
C TRP A 106 13.87 -1.65 -3.61
N LEU A 107 12.77 -1.04 -4.06
CA LEU A 107 11.51 -1.76 -4.29
C LEU A 107 11.69 -2.87 -5.32
N ALA A 108 12.41 -2.60 -6.41
CA ALA A 108 12.70 -3.61 -7.43
C ALA A 108 13.52 -4.78 -6.87
N GLU A 109 14.48 -4.53 -5.98
CA GLU A 109 15.25 -5.56 -5.29
C GLU A 109 14.36 -6.40 -4.37
N GLN A 110 13.52 -5.77 -3.54
CA GLN A 110 12.62 -6.49 -2.63
C GLN A 110 11.58 -7.31 -3.39
N ILE A 111 11.02 -6.78 -4.48
CA ILE A 111 10.14 -7.52 -5.37
C ILE A 111 10.87 -8.75 -5.93
N LYS A 112 12.12 -8.61 -6.36
CA LYS A 112 12.92 -9.74 -6.85
C LYS A 112 13.17 -10.79 -5.76
N ILE A 113 13.44 -10.37 -4.53
CA ILE A 113 13.65 -11.29 -3.39
C ILE A 113 12.38 -12.09 -3.10
N GLN A 114 11.21 -11.43 -3.05
CA GLN A 114 9.95 -12.07 -2.66
C GLN A 114 9.30 -12.87 -3.80
N ALA A 115 9.25 -12.30 -5.01
CA ALA A 115 8.63 -12.94 -6.16
C ALA A 115 9.57 -13.92 -6.88
N GLY A 116 10.89 -13.85 -6.64
CA GLY A 116 11.90 -14.67 -7.31
C GLY A 116 12.03 -14.33 -8.79
N ASP A 117 12.30 -15.34 -9.63
CA ASP A 117 12.44 -15.17 -11.10
C ASP A 117 11.10 -15.23 -11.85
N ASN A 118 9.98 -15.16 -11.13
CA ASN A 118 8.65 -15.18 -11.73
C ASN A 118 8.27 -13.79 -12.25
N GLU A 119 8.34 -13.61 -13.56
CA GLU A 119 8.10 -12.31 -14.21
C GLU A 119 6.69 -11.77 -13.94
N THR A 120 5.65 -12.62 -14.05
CA THR A 120 4.26 -12.23 -13.78
C THR A 120 4.07 -11.80 -12.33
N ALA A 121 4.55 -12.57 -11.37
CA ALA A 121 4.47 -12.22 -9.95
C ALA A 121 5.21 -10.91 -9.64
N ARG A 122 6.38 -10.70 -10.26
CA ARG A 122 7.13 -9.43 -10.12
C ARG A 122 6.36 -8.26 -10.70
N LEU A 123 5.72 -8.42 -11.85
CA LEU A 123 4.94 -7.38 -12.49
C LEU A 123 3.71 -7.00 -11.64
N VAL A 124 2.97 -7.99 -11.13
CA VAL A 124 1.84 -7.76 -10.21
C VAL A 124 2.29 -7.05 -8.93
N ALA A 125 3.39 -7.52 -8.31
CA ALA A 125 3.94 -6.86 -7.13
C ALA A 125 4.38 -5.42 -7.43
N HIS A 126 5.00 -5.18 -8.59
CA HIS A 126 5.42 -3.86 -9.03
C HIS A 126 4.23 -2.92 -9.27
N ALA A 127 3.16 -3.42 -9.89
CA ALA A 127 1.93 -2.65 -10.12
C ALA A 127 1.27 -2.23 -8.81
N ILE A 128 1.11 -3.16 -7.87
CA ILE A 128 0.55 -2.86 -6.55
C ILE A 128 1.44 -1.85 -5.82
N LEU A 129 2.73 -2.13 -5.67
CA LEU A 129 3.64 -1.25 -4.92
C LEU A 129 3.82 0.11 -5.59
N GLY A 130 3.82 0.16 -6.92
CA GLY A 130 3.85 1.41 -7.68
C GLY A 130 2.60 2.25 -7.46
N ALA A 131 1.43 1.62 -7.43
CA ALA A 131 0.18 2.28 -7.08
C ALA A 131 0.20 2.81 -5.65
N VAL A 132 0.65 2.00 -4.68
CA VAL A 132 0.78 2.42 -3.28
C VAL A 132 1.71 3.63 -3.15
N VAL A 133 2.89 3.60 -3.80
CA VAL A 133 3.83 4.72 -3.79
C VAL A 133 3.21 5.98 -4.41
N ALA A 134 2.49 5.84 -5.51
CA ALA A 134 1.84 6.97 -6.16
C ALA A 134 0.72 7.57 -5.30
N GLU A 135 -0.07 6.75 -4.60
CA GLU A 135 -1.08 7.22 -3.66
C GLU A 135 -0.44 7.97 -2.48
N LEU A 136 0.67 7.45 -1.95
CA LEU A 136 1.43 8.12 -0.89
C LEU A 136 2.10 9.43 -1.37
N GLN A 137 2.58 9.49 -2.61
CA GLN A 137 3.23 10.68 -3.18
C GLN A 137 2.21 11.72 -3.67
N GLY A 138 1.04 11.28 -4.15
CA GLY A 138 -0.05 12.11 -4.65
C GLY A 138 -0.77 12.92 -3.58
N ASN A 139 -0.39 12.73 -2.31
CA ASN A 139 -0.96 13.35 -1.10
C ASN A 139 -0.85 14.89 -1.01
N SER A 140 -0.47 15.58 -2.10
CA SER A 140 -0.33 17.05 -2.16
C SER A 140 -1.66 17.79 -2.44
N ALA A 141 -2.77 17.09 -2.69
CA ALA A 141 -4.09 17.71 -2.92
C ALA A 141 -4.90 17.96 -1.63
N LEU A 142 -4.36 17.63 -0.46
CA LEU A 142 -5.14 17.55 0.77
C LEU A 142 -4.47 18.25 1.97
N SER A 143 -4.30 19.56 1.88
CA SER A 143 -3.85 20.39 3.00
C SER A 143 -4.94 20.63 4.07
N GLY A 144 -5.81 19.66 4.37
CA GLY A 144 -6.97 19.91 5.23
C GLY A 144 -7.73 18.69 5.75
N GLY A 145 -7.05 17.74 6.39
CA GLY A 145 -7.66 16.72 7.26
C GLY A 145 -8.18 15.46 6.54
N ALA A 146 -7.72 14.28 6.99
CA ALA A 146 -8.16 12.94 6.57
C ALA A 146 -8.31 12.76 5.05
N GLY A 147 -7.19 12.49 4.37
CA GLY A 147 -7.13 12.50 2.91
C GLY A 147 -7.78 11.31 2.25
N ALA A 148 -8.82 11.57 1.47
CA ALA A 148 -9.37 10.60 0.55
C ALA A 148 -8.26 10.12 -0.39
N VAL A 149 -7.80 8.88 -0.19
CA VAL A 149 -7.03 8.15 -1.20
C VAL A 149 -8.01 7.87 -2.35
N VAL A 150 -7.74 8.46 -3.52
CA VAL A 150 -8.56 8.30 -4.72
C VAL A 150 -7.94 7.22 -5.60
N GLY A 151 -8.59 6.06 -5.65
CA GLY A 151 -8.10 4.86 -6.33
C GLY A 151 -7.91 4.98 -7.85
N GLU A 152 -8.37 6.06 -8.48
CA GLU A 152 -8.22 6.28 -9.93
C GLU A 152 -6.75 6.29 -10.36
N VAL A 153 -5.86 6.87 -9.55
CA VAL A 153 -4.41 6.90 -9.81
C VAL A 153 -3.84 5.49 -9.72
N ALA A 154 -4.20 4.74 -8.67
CA ALA A 154 -3.80 3.35 -8.52
C ALA A 154 -4.27 2.50 -9.71
N ALA A 155 -5.53 2.66 -10.14
CA ALA A 155 -6.11 1.94 -11.25
C ALA A 155 -5.45 2.25 -12.59
N ASP A 156 -5.05 3.51 -12.82
CA ASP A 156 -4.29 3.86 -14.03
C ASP A 156 -2.90 3.24 -14.06
N ILE A 157 -2.20 3.23 -12.93
CA ILE A 157 -0.90 2.57 -12.80
C ILE A 157 -1.03 1.06 -13.04
N ILE A 158 -1.98 0.42 -12.36
CA ILE A 158 -2.22 -1.02 -12.46
C ILE A 158 -2.62 -1.40 -13.89
N ARG A 159 -3.53 -0.65 -14.53
CA ARG A 159 -3.92 -0.86 -15.92
C ARG A 159 -2.72 -0.79 -16.86
N LYS A 160 -1.92 0.27 -16.76
CA LYS A 160 -0.76 0.49 -17.64
C LYS A 160 0.27 -0.61 -17.48
N GLN A 161 0.54 -1.03 -16.24
CA GLN A 161 1.59 -2.00 -15.96
C GLN A 161 1.17 -3.45 -16.25
N LEU A 162 -0.08 -3.83 -15.94
CA LEU A 162 -0.54 -5.21 -16.13
C LEU A 162 -1.06 -5.50 -17.53
N TYR A 163 -1.76 -4.55 -18.15
CA TYR A 163 -2.49 -4.80 -19.39
C TYR A 163 -1.99 -3.96 -20.55
N GLY A 164 -1.50 -2.73 -20.29
CA GLY A 164 -1.04 -1.83 -21.35
C GLY A 164 -2.13 -1.39 -22.35
N LYS A 165 -3.41 -1.67 -22.04
CA LYS A 165 -4.60 -1.38 -22.86
C LYS A 165 -5.30 -0.12 -22.43
N GLU A 166 -5.95 0.61 -23.33
CA GLU A 166 -6.86 1.70 -22.93
C GLU A 166 -8.09 1.17 -22.19
N VAL A 167 -8.77 2.02 -21.40
CA VAL A 167 -9.93 1.62 -20.60
C VAL A 167 -11.04 0.98 -21.44
N LYS A 168 -11.27 1.52 -22.65
CA LYS A 168 -12.28 1.01 -23.59
C LYS A 168 -11.97 -0.38 -24.15
N ASP A 169 -10.70 -0.79 -24.12
CA ASP A 169 -10.22 -2.07 -24.66
C ASP A 169 -10.08 -3.14 -23.56
N LEU A 170 -10.41 -2.79 -22.30
CA LEU A 170 -10.42 -3.72 -21.18
C LEU A 170 -11.66 -4.61 -21.24
N THR A 171 -11.45 -5.90 -21.00
CA THR A 171 -12.54 -6.81 -20.69
C THR A 171 -13.11 -6.53 -19.30
N GLU A 172 -14.35 -6.95 -19.02
CA GLU A 172 -14.96 -6.81 -17.70
C GLU A 172 -14.17 -7.55 -16.60
N ALA A 173 -13.58 -8.69 -16.95
CA ALA A 173 -12.66 -9.42 -16.09
C ALA A 173 -11.44 -8.56 -15.68
N GLU A 174 -10.79 -7.91 -16.66
CA GLU A 174 -9.63 -7.06 -16.41
C GLU A 174 -10.00 -5.82 -15.58
N LYS A 175 -11.18 -5.22 -15.82
CA LYS A 175 -11.71 -4.12 -15.02
C LYS A 175 -11.93 -4.52 -13.56
N GLN A 176 -12.51 -5.70 -13.31
CA GLN A 176 -12.70 -6.23 -11.96
C GLN A 176 -11.36 -6.49 -11.26
N THR A 177 -10.37 -7.05 -11.96
CA THR A 177 -9.02 -7.23 -11.41
C THR A 177 -8.35 -5.90 -11.09
N ILE A 178 -8.47 -4.88 -11.96
CA ILE A 178 -7.94 -3.53 -11.71
C ILE A 178 -8.61 -2.91 -10.48
N SER A 179 -9.94 -2.98 -10.37
CA SER A 179 -10.68 -2.45 -9.21
C SER A 179 -10.18 -3.08 -7.91
N ALA A 180 -10.06 -4.41 -7.88
CA ALA A 180 -9.64 -5.14 -6.68
C ALA A 180 -8.19 -4.86 -6.28
N LEU A 181 -7.27 -4.80 -7.25
CA LEU A 181 -5.87 -4.43 -6.98
C LEU A 181 -5.73 -2.98 -6.53
N SER A 182 -6.57 -2.07 -7.05
CA SER A 182 -6.56 -0.66 -6.64
C SER A 182 -7.07 -0.49 -5.23
N GLN A 183 -8.14 -1.22 -4.86
CA GLN A 183 -8.61 -1.30 -3.48
C GLN A 183 -7.52 -1.82 -2.54
N LEU A 184 -6.81 -2.88 -2.92
CA LEU A 184 -5.67 -3.39 -2.18
C LEU A 184 -4.56 -2.36 -2.04
N ALA A 185 -4.19 -1.67 -3.12
CA ALA A 185 -3.19 -0.60 -3.10
C ALA A 185 -3.60 0.53 -2.15
N SER A 186 -4.85 1.00 -2.20
CA SER A 186 -5.34 2.05 -1.30
C SER A 186 -5.32 1.61 0.17
N GLY A 187 -5.70 0.37 0.47
CA GLY A 187 -5.58 -0.18 1.82
C GLY A 187 -4.12 -0.27 2.30
N LEU A 188 -3.23 -0.74 1.42
CA LEU A 188 -1.78 -0.81 1.68
C LEU A 188 -1.15 0.58 1.85
N ALA A 189 -1.60 1.59 1.11
CA ALA A 189 -1.13 2.96 1.22
C ALA A 189 -1.50 3.58 2.56
N VAL A 190 -2.75 3.44 2.99
CA VAL A 190 -3.18 3.90 4.32
C VAL A 190 -2.40 3.18 5.43
N ALA A 191 -2.24 1.87 5.30
CA ALA A 191 -1.47 1.08 6.25
C ALA A 191 0.00 1.52 6.35
N ALA A 192 0.65 1.73 5.21
CA ALA A 192 2.03 2.21 5.16
C ALA A 192 2.18 3.68 5.62
N GLY A 193 1.12 4.48 5.45
CA GLY A 193 1.03 5.86 5.94
C GLY A 193 0.73 5.99 7.43
N GLY A 194 0.52 4.88 8.15
CA GLY A 194 0.24 4.85 9.58
C GLY A 194 -1.23 5.13 9.95
N GLY A 195 -2.16 4.98 9.01
CA GLY A 195 -3.59 5.05 9.30
C GLY A 195 -4.11 3.81 10.04
N ASN A 196 -5.35 3.86 10.53
CA ASN A 196 -5.98 2.73 11.24
C ASN A 196 -6.88 1.89 10.31
N PHE A 197 -7.48 0.82 10.84
CA PHE A 197 -8.38 -0.06 10.09
C PHE A 197 -9.59 0.68 9.50
N GLY A 198 -10.18 1.62 10.25
CA GLY A 198 -11.30 2.43 9.77
C GLY A 198 -10.91 3.30 8.58
N ASP A 199 -9.73 3.92 8.64
CA ASP A 199 -9.19 4.72 7.53
C ASP A 199 -8.94 3.84 6.29
N ALA A 200 -8.37 2.65 6.48
CA ALA A 200 -8.12 1.71 5.39
C ALA A 200 -9.42 1.22 4.75
N SER A 201 -10.43 0.88 5.55
CA SER A 201 -11.75 0.46 5.06
C SER A 201 -12.47 1.57 4.29
N ALA A 202 -12.39 2.82 4.77
CA ALA A 202 -12.92 3.98 4.07
C ALA A 202 -12.19 4.22 2.74
N ALA A 203 -10.85 4.12 2.73
CA ALA A 203 -10.05 4.26 1.52
C ALA A 203 -10.35 3.16 0.49
N ILE A 204 -10.50 1.90 0.91
CA ILE A 204 -10.88 0.78 0.04
C ILE A 204 -12.24 1.05 -0.62
N SER A 205 -13.23 1.48 0.17
CA SER A 205 -14.59 1.75 -0.34
C SER A 205 -14.62 2.97 -1.27
N SER A 206 -13.88 4.03 -0.93
CA SER A 206 -13.65 5.20 -1.78
C SER A 206 -12.97 4.81 -3.09
N SER A 207 -11.91 3.99 -3.01
CA SER A 207 -11.15 3.47 -4.14
C SER A 207 -12.04 2.69 -5.09
N LYS A 208 -12.84 1.75 -4.56
CA LYS A 208 -13.81 0.98 -5.35
C LYS A 208 -14.74 1.90 -6.14
N ASN A 209 -15.39 2.85 -5.46
CA ASN A 209 -16.34 3.75 -6.10
C ASN A 209 -15.68 4.65 -7.15
N ALA A 210 -14.50 5.19 -6.84
CA ALA A 210 -13.77 6.04 -7.77
C ALA A 210 -13.31 5.25 -9.00
N VAL A 211 -12.82 4.03 -8.81
CA VAL A 211 -12.34 3.19 -9.91
C VAL A 211 -13.48 2.70 -10.77
N GLU A 212 -14.52 2.12 -10.18
CA GLU A 212 -15.63 1.52 -10.93
C GLU A 212 -16.50 2.58 -11.61
N ASN A 213 -16.85 3.67 -10.92
CA ASN A 213 -17.77 4.67 -11.45
C ASN A 213 -17.08 5.83 -12.16
N ASN A 214 -15.89 6.27 -11.72
CA ASN A 214 -15.24 7.45 -12.33
C ASN A 214 -14.11 7.11 -13.31
N TYR A 215 -13.42 5.98 -13.17
CA TYR A 215 -12.24 5.68 -14.00
C TYR A 215 -12.48 4.61 -15.07
N LEU A 216 -13.07 3.48 -14.69
CA LEU A 216 -13.35 2.36 -15.60
C LEU A 216 -14.64 2.56 -16.40
N ASN A 217 -15.56 3.41 -15.92
CA ASN A 217 -16.72 3.86 -16.68
C ASN A 217 -16.35 5.10 -17.53
N SER A 218 -15.75 4.85 -18.70
CA SER A 218 -15.21 5.89 -19.59
C SER A 218 -16.26 6.90 -20.09
N ASP A 219 -17.55 6.51 -20.18
CA ASP A 219 -18.61 7.38 -20.69
C ASP A 219 -19.01 8.44 -19.65
N GLU A 220 -19.10 8.07 -18.38
CA GLU A 220 -19.38 9.03 -17.28
C GLU A 220 -18.16 9.91 -16.96
N HIS A 221 -16.93 9.39 -17.05
CA HIS A 221 -15.73 10.18 -16.80
C HIS A 221 -15.57 11.37 -17.76
N GLN A 222 -15.80 11.15 -19.06
CA GLN A 222 -15.75 12.22 -20.08
C GLN A 222 -16.90 13.20 -19.89
N THR A 223 -18.09 12.69 -19.55
CA THR A 223 -19.26 13.51 -19.26
C THR A 223 -19.03 14.38 -18.02
N LYS A 224 -18.54 13.80 -16.92
CA LYS A 224 -18.23 14.50 -15.67
C LYS A 224 -17.12 15.55 -15.85
N LYS A 225 -16.04 15.23 -16.55
CA LYS A 225 -15.02 16.25 -16.91
C LYS A 225 -15.58 17.35 -17.80
N GLY A 226 -16.50 16.99 -18.71
CA GLY A 226 -17.26 17.94 -19.50
C GLY A 226 -18.12 18.87 -18.65
N LEU A 227 -18.85 18.33 -17.68
CA LEU A 227 -19.70 19.07 -16.74
C LEU A 227 -18.86 19.95 -15.80
N GLU A 228 -17.78 19.43 -15.20
CA GLU A 228 -16.85 20.21 -14.37
C GLU A 228 -16.13 21.32 -15.16
N TYR A 229 -15.88 21.11 -16.46
CA TYR A 229 -15.40 22.16 -17.35
C TYR A 229 -16.48 23.22 -17.60
N LYS A 230 -17.72 22.79 -17.90
CA LYS A 230 -18.86 23.67 -18.13
C LYS A 230 -19.19 24.50 -16.89
N GLU A 231 -19.16 23.90 -15.70
CA GLU A 231 -19.35 24.55 -14.40
C GLU A 231 -18.26 25.61 -14.16
N ARG A 232 -16.98 25.26 -14.30
CA ARG A 232 -15.86 26.21 -14.18
C ARG A 232 -15.89 27.35 -15.19
N LYS A 233 -16.58 27.16 -16.32
CA LYS A 233 -16.77 28.17 -17.36
C LYS A 233 -18.10 28.91 -17.26
N GLY A 234 -18.97 28.56 -16.31
CA GLY A 234 -20.30 29.15 -16.16
C GLY A 234 -21.24 28.89 -17.33
N ILE A 235 -21.04 27.79 -18.06
CA ILE A 235 -21.84 27.39 -19.23
C ILE A 235 -22.64 26.11 -18.97
N LEU A 236 -22.75 25.70 -17.71
CA LEU A 236 -23.60 24.58 -17.27
C LEU A 236 -25.07 25.04 -17.29
N THR A 237 -25.96 24.25 -17.87
CA THR A 237 -27.39 24.57 -17.98
C THR A 237 -28.21 23.79 -16.95
N ASP A 238 -29.37 24.30 -16.53
CA ASP A 238 -30.22 23.66 -15.50
C ASP A 238 -30.75 22.25 -15.88
N GLU A 239 -30.61 21.84 -17.14
CA GLU A 239 -30.98 20.51 -17.66
C GLU A 239 -29.80 19.51 -17.70
N GLU A 240 -28.57 19.95 -17.41
CA GLU A 240 -27.31 19.18 -17.45
C GLU A 240 -26.63 19.11 -16.07
#